data_AF-A0A1G8LXX0-F1
#
_entry.id   AF-A0A1G8LXX0-F1
#
_cell.length_a   1.000
_cell.length_b   1.000
_cell.length_c   1.000
_cell.angle_alpha   90.00
_cell.angle_beta   90.00
_cell.angle_gamma   90.00
#
_symmetry.space_group_name_H-M   'P 1'
#
loop_
_entity.id
_entity.type
_entity.pdbx_description
1 polymer ?
#
loop_
_entity_poly.entity_id
_entity_poly.type
_entity_poly.pdbx_seq_one_letter_code
_entity_poly.pdbx_strand_id
1 'polypeptide(L)'
;MAKIKDRDTLSIVSGLIGLAGIMIVDGISQWADLSKRSYREASAGIFVSKREAMRLEGQILGTIMNGAVSILGANFIIKRMSTNGRDKLLVKGIMSGITFGAIATVIPNIVPKNRVKPKDATSNLSYVLSNVVYGLLTTFASAKLGHDSLFDVPPQNDYLKPTEKTSEQVKLSPVAR
;
A
#
# COMPACT_ATOMS: atom_id res chain seq x y z
N MET A 1 -25.39 5.03 1.91
CA MET A 1 -24.44 5.05 3.05
C MET A 1 -23.73 6.39 3.07
N ALA A 2 -23.50 6.96 4.24
CA ALA A 2 -22.64 8.14 4.36
C ALA A 2 -21.21 7.76 3.96
N LYS A 3 -20.66 8.42 2.93
CA LYS A 3 -19.24 8.25 2.54
C LYS A 3 -18.35 9.01 3.52
N ILE A 4 -17.14 8.51 3.75
CA ILE A 4 -16.15 9.11 4.65
C ILE A 4 -15.53 10.33 3.98
N LYS A 5 -15.60 11.49 4.64
CA LYS A 5 -15.07 12.77 4.15
C LYS A 5 -13.70 13.12 4.72
N ASP A 6 -13.30 12.48 5.80
CA ASP A 6 -12.01 12.69 6.44
C ASP A 6 -10.96 11.70 5.90
N ARG A 7 -9.79 12.22 5.51
CA ARG A 7 -8.76 11.43 4.84
C ARG A 7 -8.07 10.46 5.80
N ASP A 8 -7.90 10.86 7.06
CA ASP A 8 -7.24 10.03 8.07
C ASP A 8 -8.13 8.86 8.48
N THR A 9 -9.42 9.14 8.73
CA THR A 9 -10.44 8.11 8.98
C THR A 9 -10.54 7.13 7.82
N LEU A 10 -10.55 7.63 6.58
CA LEU A 10 -10.57 6.76 5.39
C LEU A 10 -9.31 5.90 5.29
N SER A 11 -8.15 6.45 5.63
CA SER A 11 -6.87 5.74 5.64
C SER A 11 -6.85 4.65 6.70
N ILE A 12 -7.35 4.94 7.91
CA ILE A 12 -7.48 3.96 9.00
C ILE A 12 -8.37 2.81 8.56
N VAL A 13 -9.60 3.09 8.13
CA VAL A 13 -10.57 2.06 7.75
C VAL A 13 -10.08 1.23 6.56
N SER A 14 -9.62 1.89 5.49
CA SER A 14 -9.16 1.18 4.29
C SER A 14 -7.89 0.38 4.54
N GLY A 15 -6.96 0.93 5.32
CA GLY A 15 -5.72 0.26 5.71
C GLY A 15 -5.97 -0.98 6.55
N LEU A 16 -6.92 -0.93 7.50
CA LEU A 16 -7.32 -2.10 8.29
C LEU A 16 -8.02 -3.16 7.45
N ILE A 17 -8.83 -2.78 6.45
CA ILE A 17 -9.39 -3.73 5.48
C ILE A 17 -8.29 -4.42 4.68
N GLY A 18 -7.31 -3.65 4.19
CA GLY A 18 -6.13 -4.20 3.53
C GLY A 18 -5.32 -5.15 4.43
N LEU A 19 -5.12 -4.77 5.69
CA LEU A 19 -4.42 -5.58 6.68
C LEU A 19 -5.12 -6.92 6.91
N ALA A 20 -6.46 -6.93 7.01
CA ALA A 20 -7.22 -8.16 7.13
C ALA A 20 -6.96 -9.10 5.94
N GLY A 21 -6.87 -8.55 4.73
CA GLY A 21 -6.45 -9.29 3.53
C GLY A 21 -5.05 -9.89 3.65
N ILE A 22 -4.06 -9.11 4.10
CA ILE A 22 -2.71 -9.62 4.36
C ILE A 22 -2.76 -10.80 5.33
N MET A 23 -3.47 -10.65 6.46
CA MET A 23 -3.53 -11.67 7.49
C MET A 23 -4.17 -12.97 7.00
N ILE A 24 -5.22 -12.86 6.16
CA ILE A 24 -5.87 -14.03 5.56
C ILE A 24 -4.89 -14.76 4.63
N VAL A 25 -4.23 -14.03 3.71
CA VAL A 25 -3.26 -14.64 2.78
C VAL A 25 -2.07 -15.20 3.54
N ASP A 26 -1.56 -14.50 4.54
CA ASP A 26 -0.45 -14.95 5.39
C ASP A 26 -0.79 -16.25 6.14
N GLY A 27 -2.01 -16.35 6.68
CA GLY A 27 -2.51 -17.55 7.34
C GLY A 27 -2.62 -18.73 6.37
N ILE A 28 -3.17 -18.51 5.18
CA ILE A 28 -3.29 -19.54 4.13
C ILE A 28 -1.89 -19.99 3.67
N SER A 29 -0.99 -19.05 3.41
CA SER A 29 0.37 -19.35 2.97
C SER A 29 1.19 -20.11 3.99
N GLN A 30 1.02 -19.84 5.30
CA GLN A 30 1.64 -20.64 6.36
C GLN A 30 1.04 -22.03 6.43
N TRP A 31 -0.29 -22.14 6.35
CA TRP A 31 -0.95 -23.44 6.38
C TRP A 31 -0.54 -24.32 5.20
N ALA A 32 -0.30 -23.72 4.03
CA ALA A 32 0.19 -24.41 2.84
C ALA A 32 1.73 -24.59 2.80
N ASP A 33 2.46 -24.26 3.87
CA ASP A 33 3.94 -24.30 3.98
C ASP A 33 4.68 -23.50 2.89
N LEU A 34 4.01 -22.50 2.30
CA LEU A 34 4.58 -21.58 1.32
C LEU A 34 5.37 -20.45 2.00
N SER A 35 5.03 -20.13 3.25
CA SER A 35 5.70 -19.12 4.06
C SER A 35 6.19 -19.71 5.37
N LYS A 36 7.50 -19.60 5.61
CA LYS A 36 8.15 -20.11 6.84
C LYS A 36 8.03 -19.19 8.05
N ARG A 37 7.46 -17.99 7.87
CA ARG A 37 7.35 -16.96 8.89
C ARG A 37 6.13 -16.08 8.63
N SER A 38 5.36 -15.82 9.67
CA SER A 38 4.20 -14.93 9.56
C SER A 38 4.60 -13.47 9.37
N TYR A 39 3.72 -12.70 8.74
CA TYR A 39 3.87 -11.24 8.65
C TYR A 39 3.98 -10.58 10.02
N ARG A 40 3.29 -11.13 11.02
CA ARG A 40 3.32 -10.63 12.41
C ARG A 40 4.70 -10.86 13.03
N GLU A 41 5.25 -12.06 12.88
CA GLU A 41 6.61 -12.38 13.35
C GLU A 41 7.68 -11.56 12.64
N ALA A 42 7.53 -11.36 11.33
CA ALA A 42 8.46 -10.56 10.54
C ALA A 42 8.51 -9.11 11.03
N SER A 43 7.34 -8.53 11.27
CA SER A 43 7.20 -7.15 11.75
C SER A 43 7.69 -6.97 13.19
N ALA A 44 7.31 -7.89 14.09
CA ALA A 44 7.78 -7.87 15.48
C ALA A 44 9.29 -8.05 15.59
N GLY A 45 9.87 -8.93 14.77
CA GLY A 45 11.30 -9.24 14.77
C GLY A 45 12.21 -8.05 14.46
N ILE A 46 11.68 -6.95 13.92
CA ILE A 46 12.43 -5.69 13.74
C ILE A 46 12.82 -5.12 15.11
N PHE A 47 11.94 -5.23 16.10
CA PHE A 47 12.05 -4.57 17.41
C PHE A 47 12.52 -5.53 18.51
N VAL A 48 12.10 -6.79 18.44
CA VAL A 48 12.39 -7.79 19.48
C VAL A 48 13.13 -8.99 18.92
N SER A 49 13.70 -9.81 19.81
CA SER A 49 14.39 -11.03 19.39
C SER A 49 13.44 -11.99 18.68
N LYS A 50 13.97 -12.91 17.85
CA LYS A 50 13.15 -13.93 17.18
C LYS A 50 12.27 -14.72 18.17
N ARG A 51 12.80 -15.05 19.35
CA ARG A 51 12.09 -15.82 20.37
C ARG A 51 10.92 -15.03 20.95
N GLU A 52 11.10 -13.73 21.17
CA GLU A 52 10.04 -12.83 21.64
C GLU A 52 9.01 -12.53 20.56
N ALA A 53 9.43 -12.39 19.30
CA ALA A 53 8.51 -12.21 18.16
C ALA A 53 7.51 -13.37 18.01
N MET A 54 7.90 -14.59 18.42
CA MET A 54 7.04 -15.77 18.40
C MET A 54 6.08 -15.84 19.60
N ARG A 55 6.31 -15.07 20.67
CA ARG A 55 5.41 -15.01 21.84
C ARG A 55 4.16 -14.19 21.53
N LEU A 56 3.11 -14.37 22.32
CA LEU A 56 1.85 -13.64 22.17
C LEU A 56 2.08 -12.12 22.18
N GLU A 57 2.92 -11.59 23.08
CA GLU A 57 3.21 -10.15 23.11
C GLU A 57 3.89 -9.67 21.83
N GLY A 58 4.82 -10.47 21.29
CA GLY A 58 5.46 -10.22 20.00
C GLY A 58 4.47 -10.24 18.84
N GLN A 59 3.54 -11.20 18.80
CA GLN A 59 2.51 -11.27 17.77
C GLN A 59 1.56 -10.06 17.82
N ILE A 60 1.20 -9.61 19.02
CA ILE A 60 0.39 -8.39 19.22
C ILE A 60 1.18 -7.17 18.72
N LEU A 61 2.44 -7.04 19.13
CA LEU A 61 3.31 -5.95 18.65
C LEU A 61 3.41 -5.93 17.13
N GLY A 62 3.71 -7.08 16.51
CA GLY A 62 3.80 -7.21 15.05
C GLY A 62 2.49 -6.88 14.34
N THR A 63 1.35 -7.21 14.96
CA THR A 63 0.03 -6.84 14.44
C THR A 63 -0.19 -5.33 14.45
N ILE A 64 0.14 -4.65 15.56
CA ILE A 64 0.04 -3.19 15.68
C ILE A 64 0.96 -2.51 14.67
N MET A 65 2.21 -2.99 14.54
CA MET A 65 3.18 -2.44 13.59
C MET A 65 2.71 -2.62 12.13
N ASN A 66 2.21 -3.81 11.78
CA ASN A 66 1.62 -4.03 10.45
C ASN A 66 0.39 -3.15 10.21
N GLY A 67 -0.42 -2.90 11.25
CA GLY A 67 -1.53 -1.95 11.19
C GLY A 67 -1.06 -0.55 10.87
N ALA A 68 -0.05 -0.03 11.59
CA ALA A 68 0.51 1.29 11.33
C ALA A 68 1.03 1.42 9.88
N VAL A 69 1.80 0.44 9.41
CA VAL A 69 2.30 0.41 8.01
C VAL A 69 1.14 0.35 7.01
N SER A 70 0.10 -0.43 7.29
CA SER A 70 -1.08 -0.56 6.43
C SER A 70 -1.90 0.73 6.35
N ILE A 71 -2.00 1.48 7.44
CA ILE A 71 -2.67 2.79 7.49
C ILE A 71 -1.87 3.83 6.70
N LEU A 72 -0.54 3.86 6.87
CA LEU A 72 0.35 4.73 6.10
C LEU A 72 0.30 4.42 4.60
N GLY A 73 0.28 3.15 4.22
CA GLY A 73 0.13 2.74 2.83
C GLY A 73 -1.23 3.11 2.25
N ALA A 74 -2.30 3.05 3.05
CA ALA A 74 -3.63 3.49 2.63
C ALA A 74 -3.66 5.00 2.39
N ASN A 75 -3.03 5.79 3.27
CA ASN A 75 -2.92 7.24 3.08
C ASN A 75 -2.18 7.57 1.77
N PHE A 76 -1.08 6.87 1.47
CA PHE A 76 -0.36 7.00 0.21
C PHE A 76 -1.25 6.67 -1.00
N ILE A 77 -1.98 5.55 -0.95
CA ILE A 77 -2.91 5.13 -2.02
C ILE A 77 -4.00 6.20 -2.24
N ILE A 78 -4.62 6.69 -1.16
CA ILE A 78 -5.66 7.72 -1.22
C ILE A 78 -5.11 9.02 -1.82
N LYS A 79 -3.92 9.45 -1.39
CA LYS A 79 -3.25 10.64 -1.95
C LYS A 79 -2.98 10.47 -3.44
N ARG A 80 -2.49 9.30 -3.86
CA ARG A 80 -2.26 8.99 -5.27
C ARG A 80 -3.55 9.00 -6.09
N MET A 81 -4.64 8.47 -5.56
CA MET A 81 -5.96 8.52 -6.22
C MET A 81 -6.55 9.94 -6.25
N SER A 82 -6.20 10.77 -5.27
CA SER A 82 -6.62 12.17 -5.22
C SER A 82 -5.92 13.04 -6.25
N THR A 83 -4.70 12.72 -6.65
CA THR A 83 -3.97 13.49 -7.66
C THR A 83 -4.11 12.91 -9.06
N ASN A 84 -4.25 11.58 -9.17
CA ASN A 84 -4.21 10.87 -10.45
C ASN A 84 -5.56 10.27 -10.84
N GLY A 85 -6.62 10.56 -10.08
CA GLY A 85 -7.96 10.01 -10.27
C GLY A 85 -8.15 8.58 -9.76
N ARG A 86 -9.41 8.15 -9.76
CA ARG A 86 -9.87 6.80 -9.36
C ARG A 86 -10.04 5.83 -10.55
N ASP A 87 -9.47 6.15 -11.70
CA ASP A 87 -9.44 5.23 -12.84
C ASP A 87 -8.53 4.02 -12.57
N LYS A 88 -8.74 2.93 -13.32
CA LYS A 88 -7.88 1.74 -13.33
C LYS A 88 -7.53 1.21 -11.92
N LEU A 89 -8.53 1.15 -11.03
CA LEU A 89 -8.36 0.75 -9.62
C LEU A 89 -7.58 -0.56 -9.45
N LEU A 90 -7.82 -1.54 -10.32
CA LEU A 90 -7.09 -2.82 -10.31
C LEU A 90 -5.57 -2.61 -10.45
N VAL A 91 -5.14 -1.93 -11.51
CA VAL A 91 -3.72 -1.68 -11.79
C VAL A 91 -3.10 -0.81 -10.70
N LYS A 92 -3.81 0.24 -10.25
CA LYS A 92 -3.33 1.11 -9.17
C LYS A 92 -3.18 0.36 -7.85
N GLY A 93 -4.10 -0.56 -7.55
CA GLY A 93 -4.04 -1.41 -6.37
C GLY A 93 -2.87 -2.37 -6.41
N ILE A 94 -2.70 -3.12 -7.50
CA ILE A 94 -1.55 -4.04 -7.68
C ILE A 94 -0.23 -3.27 -7.53
N MET A 95 -0.07 -2.18 -8.30
CA MET A 95 1.16 -1.39 -8.28
C MET A 95 1.45 -0.81 -6.89
N SER A 96 0.46 -0.18 -6.26
CA SER A 96 0.68 0.44 -4.95
C SER A 96 0.96 -0.61 -3.87
N GLY A 97 0.28 -1.76 -3.93
CA GLY A 97 0.54 -2.91 -3.07
C GLY A 97 1.98 -3.39 -3.17
N ILE A 98 2.44 -3.71 -4.39
CA ILE A 98 3.82 -4.16 -4.64
C ILE A 98 4.83 -3.11 -4.18
N THR A 99 4.63 -1.83 -4.54
CA THR A 99 5.54 -0.75 -4.15
C THR A 99 5.66 -0.62 -2.63
N PHE A 100 4.53 -0.58 -1.91
CA PHE A 100 4.55 -0.43 -0.46
C PHE A 100 5.10 -1.67 0.24
N GLY A 101 4.79 -2.86 -0.29
CA GLY A 101 5.34 -4.12 0.17
C GLY A 101 6.86 -4.23 0.03
N ALA A 102 7.40 -3.75 -1.10
CA ALA A 102 8.83 -3.69 -1.32
C ALA A 102 9.51 -2.74 -0.33
N ILE A 103 8.95 -1.54 -0.10
CA ILE A 103 9.44 -0.59 0.91
C ILE A 103 9.45 -1.24 2.30
N ALA A 104 8.34 -1.85 2.70
CA ALA A 104 8.20 -2.52 3.99
C ALA A 104 9.20 -3.68 4.17
N THR A 105 9.60 -4.35 3.08
CA THR A 105 10.59 -5.42 3.10
C THR A 105 12.03 -4.90 3.16
N VAL A 106 12.30 -3.71 2.61
CA VAL A 106 13.63 -3.09 2.62
C VAL A 106 13.96 -2.48 3.97
N ILE A 107 13.02 -1.80 4.63
CA ILE A 107 13.25 -1.09 5.91
C ILE A 107 13.95 -1.97 6.97
N PRO A 108 13.52 -3.22 7.24
CA PRO A 108 14.19 -4.11 8.20
C PRO A 108 15.66 -4.40 7.87
N ASN A 109 16.06 -4.36 6.60
CA ASN A 109 17.44 -4.63 6.19
C ASN A 109 18.39 -3.46 6.48
N ILE A 110 17.86 -2.27 6.73
CA ILE A 110 18.64 -1.08 7.07
C ILE A 110 18.94 -1.03 8.58
N VAL A 111 18.15 -1.73 9.41
CA VAL A 111 18.35 -1.79 10.86
C VAL A 111 19.45 -2.80 11.21
N PRO A 112 20.61 -2.39 11.78
CA PRO A 112 21.78 -3.25 11.94
C PRO A 112 21.60 -4.42 12.92
N LYS A 113 20.69 -4.31 13.90
CA LYS A 113 20.61 -5.20 15.06
C LYS A 113 19.81 -6.49 14.84
N ASN A 114 18.84 -6.51 13.93
CA ASN A 114 17.97 -7.67 13.71
C ASN A 114 17.65 -7.82 12.21
N ARG A 115 18.52 -8.50 11.46
CA ARG A 115 18.25 -8.82 10.05
C ARG A 115 17.19 -9.91 9.96
N VAL A 116 15.93 -9.51 9.93
CA VAL A 116 14.79 -10.40 9.74
C VAL A 116 14.61 -10.69 8.25
N LYS A 117 15.59 -11.35 7.62
CA LYS A 117 15.46 -11.72 6.22
C LYS A 117 14.43 -12.85 6.04
N PRO A 118 13.55 -12.77 5.04
CA PRO A 118 12.81 -13.93 4.55
C PRO A 118 13.81 -15.02 4.18
N LYS A 119 13.54 -16.26 4.59
CA LYS A 119 14.52 -17.35 4.50
C LYS A 119 14.68 -17.91 3.09
N ASP A 120 13.69 -17.74 2.21
CA ASP A 120 13.67 -18.29 0.86
C ASP A 120 12.85 -17.44 -0.14
N ALA A 121 13.04 -17.73 -1.43
CA ALA A 121 12.37 -17.04 -2.52
C ALA A 121 10.84 -17.25 -2.51
N THR A 122 10.37 -18.42 -2.08
CA THR A 122 8.94 -18.76 -1.98
C THR A 122 8.23 -17.89 -0.96
N SER A 123 8.82 -17.68 0.23
CA SER A 123 8.25 -16.77 1.24
C SER A 123 8.20 -15.33 0.71
N ASN A 124 9.23 -14.89 -0.02
CA ASN A 124 9.24 -13.55 -0.65
C ASN A 124 8.12 -13.40 -1.69
N LEU A 125 7.88 -14.41 -2.52
CA LEU A 125 6.82 -14.37 -3.52
C LEU A 125 5.43 -14.37 -2.86
N SER A 126 5.26 -15.14 -1.77
CA SER A 126 4.05 -15.06 -0.95
C SER A 126 3.86 -13.66 -0.37
N TYR A 127 4.91 -13.00 0.08
CA TYR A 127 4.83 -11.62 0.58
C TYR A 127 4.46 -10.64 -0.53
N VAL A 128 4.97 -10.81 -1.75
CA VAL A 128 4.52 -10.01 -2.90
C VAL A 128 3.03 -10.20 -3.13
N LEU A 129 2.53 -11.44 -3.12
CA LEU A 129 1.11 -11.73 -3.30
C LEU A 129 0.24 -11.12 -2.18
N SER A 130 0.65 -11.26 -0.91
CA SER A 130 -0.04 -10.64 0.22
C SER A 130 -0.13 -9.12 0.06
N ASN A 131 0.94 -8.48 -0.41
CA ASN A 131 0.97 -7.04 -0.66
C ASN A 131 0.13 -6.63 -1.88
N VAL A 132 0.00 -7.47 -2.91
CA VAL A 132 -0.95 -7.28 -4.01
C VAL A 132 -2.38 -7.27 -3.47
N VAL A 133 -2.73 -8.26 -2.65
CA VAL A 133 -4.07 -8.36 -2.02
C VAL A 133 -4.35 -7.14 -1.14
N TYR A 134 -3.38 -6.72 -0.33
CA TYR A 134 -3.44 -5.47 0.43
C TYR A 134 -3.75 -4.27 -0.46
N GLY A 135 -2.96 -4.08 -1.52
CA GLY A 135 -3.09 -2.93 -2.40
C GLY A 135 -4.43 -2.89 -3.10
N LEU A 136 -4.92 -4.04 -3.56
CA LEU A 136 -6.25 -4.19 -4.15
C LEU A 136 -7.35 -3.83 -3.15
N LEU A 137 -7.41 -4.52 -2.01
CA LEU A 137 -8.47 -4.31 -1.02
C LEU A 137 -8.49 -2.88 -0.49
N THR A 138 -7.32 -2.32 -0.19
CA THR A 138 -7.20 -0.93 0.27
C THR A 138 -7.67 0.05 -0.79
N THR A 139 -7.26 -0.13 -2.05
CA THR A 139 -7.65 0.75 -3.16
C THR A 139 -9.16 0.71 -3.41
N PHE A 140 -9.75 -0.49 -3.47
CA PHE A 140 -11.19 -0.65 -3.67
C PHE A 140 -12.00 -0.14 -2.47
N ALA A 141 -11.55 -0.41 -1.24
CA ALA A 141 -12.19 0.12 -0.02
C ALA A 141 -12.15 1.65 -0.01
N SER A 142 -10.98 2.25 -0.27
CA SER A 142 -10.83 3.70 -0.33
C SER A 142 -11.70 4.33 -1.41
N ALA A 143 -11.74 3.75 -2.61
CA ALA A 143 -12.55 4.27 -3.72
C ALA A 143 -14.06 4.18 -3.45
N LYS A 144 -14.52 3.13 -2.75
CA LYS A 144 -15.93 2.88 -2.47
C LYS A 144 -16.44 3.63 -1.23
N LEU A 145 -15.63 3.72 -0.18
CA LEU A 145 -16.00 4.32 1.10
C LEU A 145 -15.72 5.83 1.15
N GLY A 146 -14.73 6.30 0.39
CA GLY A 146 -14.34 7.72 0.37
C GLY A 146 -15.31 8.61 -0.40
N HIS A 147 -15.59 9.78 0.15
CA HIS A 147 -16.40 10.82 -0.49
C HIS A 147 -15.68 11.41 -1.71
N ASP A 148 -16.42 11.80 -2.74
CA ASP A 148 -15.83 12.21 -4.03
C ASP A 148 -14.96 13.48 -3.89
N SER A 149 -15.30 14.37 -2.96
CA SER A 149 -14.49 15.54 -2.58
C SER A 149 -13.06 15.22 -2.09
N LEU A 150 -12.78 13.97 -1.67
CA LEU A 150 -11.43 13.55 -1.29
C LEU A 150 -10.54 13.25 -2.51
N PHE A 151 -11.14 13.09 -3.69
CA PHE A 151 -10.49 12.66 -4.92
C PHE A 151 -10.56 13.69 -6.04
N ASP A 152 -11.54 14.60 -6.00
CA ASP A 152 -11.73 15.66 -6.98
C ASP A 152 -10.92 16.92 -6.60
N VAL A 153 -9.62 16.73 -6.34
CA VAL A 153 -8.72 17.86 -6.06
C VAL A 153 -8.25 18.43 -7.39
N PRO A 154 -8.42 19.75 -7.66
CA PRO A 154 -7.92 20.35 -8.88
C PRO A 154 -6.41 20.10 -9.01
N PRO A 155 -5.90 19.84 -10.22
CA PRO A 155 -4.48 19.57 -10.42
C PRO A 155 -3.65 20.74 -9.87
N GLN A 156 -2.75 20.44 -8.92
CA GLN A 156 -1.88 21.44 -8.31
C GLN A 156 -0.95 22.14 -9.32
N ASN A 157 -0.79 21.60 -10.53
CA ASN A 157 0.13 22.07 -11.57
C ASN A 157 -0.54 22.89 -12.69
N ASP A 158 -1.77 23.37 -12.52
CA ASP A 158 -2.46 24.16 -13.57
C ASP A 158 -2.11 25.68 -13.54
N TYR A 159 -1.06 26.06 -12.79
CA TYR A 159 -0.65 27.46 -12.65
C TYR A 159 0.34 27.92 -13.73
N LEU A 160 0.97 26.99 -14.44
CA LEU A 160 1.89 27.29 -15.55
C LEU A 160 1.24 26.80 -16.84
N LYS A 161 0.52 27.69 -17.52
CA LYS A 161 0.14 27.44 -18.91
C LYS A 161 1.42 27.12 -19.69
N PRO A 162 1.47 26.02 -20.46
CA PRO A 162 2.64 25.71 -21.27
C PRO A 162 3.03 26.93 -22.12
N THR A 163 4.25 27.44 -21.92
CA THR A 163 4.81 28.53 -22.73
C THR A 163 5.14 28.08 -24.14
N GLU A 164 5.33 26.77 -24.32
CA GLU A 164 5.57 26.14 -25.62
C GLU A 164 4.37 25.31 -26.03
N LYS A 165 4.00 25.40 -27.32
CA LYS A 165 2.96 24.55 -27.90
C LYS A 165 3.43 23.10 -27.91
N THR A 166 2.55 22.17 -27.53
CA THR A 166 2.87 20.74 -27.67
C THR A 166 2.97 20.36 -29.15
N SER A 167 3.66 19.26 -29.45
CA SER A 167 3.80 18.74 -30.82
C SER A 167 2.43 18.50 -31.49
N GLU A 168 1.41 18.15 -30.71
CA GLU A 168 0.02 17.97 -31.16
C GLU A 168 -0.66 19.30 -31.47
N GLN A 169 -0.46 20.33 -30.64
CA GLN A 169 -0.96 21.69 -30.89
C GLN A 169 -0.28 22.36 -32.09
N VAL A 170 0.99 22.05 -32.35
CA VAL A 170 1.71 22.51 -33.55
C VAL A 170 1.09 21.89 -34.80
N LYS A 171 0.76 20.58 -34.78
CA LYS A 171 0.10 19.90 -35.91
C LYS A 171 -1.32 20.41 -36.20
N LEU A 172 -2.03 20.85 -35.17
CA LEU A 172 -3.39 21.40 -35.27
C LEU A 172 -3.44 22.91 -35.51
N SER A 173 -2.30 23.59 -35.44
CA SER A 173 -2.24 25.02 -35.76
C SER A 173 -2.47 25.20 -37.26
N PRO A 174 -3.44 26.04 -37.69
CA PRO A 174 -3.62 26.32 -39.11
C PRO A 174 -2.31 26.89 -39.65
N VAL A 175 -1.80 26.29 -40.72
CA VAL A 175 -0.63 26.80 -41.45
C VAL A 175 -1.01 28.22 -41.91
N ALA A 176 -0.41 29.23 -41.27
CA ALA A 176 -0.54 30.60 -41.74
C ALA A 176 0.03 30.65 -43.16
N ARG A 177 -0.84 30.92 -44.14
CA ARG A 177 -0.46 31.21 -45.51
C ARG A 177 0.02 32.65 -45.62
#